data_AF-A0A172UPQ4-F1
#
_entry.id   AF-A0A172UPQ4-F1
#
_cell.length_a   1.000
_cell.length_b   1.000
_cell.length_c   1.000
_cell.angle_alpha   90.00
_cell.angle_beta   90.00
_cell.angle_gamma   90.00
#
_symmetry.space_group_name_H-M   'P 1'
#
loop_
_entity.id
_entity.type
_entity.pdbx_description
1 polymer ?
#
loop_
_entity_poly.entity_id
_entity_poly.type
_entity_poly.pdbx_seq_one_letter_code
_entity_poly.pdbx_strand_id
1 'polypeptide(L)'
;MDLEGVIGAGLTLLAGAAKRAPLAGEVLPLLADAERAAVRVLRRHLNDLDPPATVVDEHDDTASPNGVLRALLDRSMYTSPDKSRDALYLDLLGSLVPDEARILAALSDGSGYPVIHVAEPGTGGNPVFTLKNASTVGRSAGVSLPRYTPLYLTRMLGLGLVRMGPEAASMHDEYEMLLTDSAVNVALATARRGVRAARVIRRTVRISDLGQELWEAAK
;
A
#
# COMPACT_ATOMS: atom_id res chain seq x y z
N MET A 1 -17.13 23.42 -51.18
CA MET A 1 -16.77 22.04 -51.55
C MET A 1 -16.07 21.44 -50.35
N ASP A 2 -16.81 21.20 -49.26
CA ASP A 2 -17.76 20.09 -49.03
C ASP A 2 -17.02 18.77 -48.82
N LEU A 3 -17.38 17.87 -47.90
CA LEU A 3 -18.07 17.89 -46.62
C LEU A 3 -17.75 16.50 -46.02
N GLU A 4 -17.99 16.33 -44.73
CA GLU A 4 -17.81 15.11 -43.92
C GLU A 4 -18.46 13.82 -44.48
N GLY A 5 -18.02 12.64 -43.99
CA GLY A 5 -18.88 11.45 -43.94
C GLY A 5 -18.14 10.10 -43.88
N VAL A 6 -18.01 9.45 -42.72
CA VAL A 6 -18.88 8.34 -42.25
C VAL A 6 -18.39 6.95 -42.75
N ILE A 7 -17.61 6.20 -41.97
CA ILE A 7 -18.06 5.08 -41.10
C ILE A 7 -19.16 4.22 -41.73
N GLY A 8 -18.85 2.96 -42.07
CA GLY A 8 -19.91 1.94 -42.16
C GLY A 8 -19.63 0.71 -43.01
N ALA A 9 -19.46 -0.41 -42.29
CA ALA A 9 -20.05 -1.72 -42.58
C ALA A 9 -19.56 -2.53 -43.80
N GLY A 10 -19.23 -3.80 -43.53
CA GLY A 10 -19.04 -4.81 -44.56
C GLY A 10 -18.63 -6.18 -44.03
N LEU A 11 -19.29 -6.66 -42.96
CA LEU A 11 -19.17 -8.04 -42.51
C LEU A 11 -19.96 -8.92 -43.49
N THR A 12 -19.30 -9.77 -44.28
CA THR A 12 -19.97 -10.79 -45.09
C THR A 12 -19.32 -12.16 -44.90
N LEU A 13 -20.16 -13.05 -44.38
CA LEU A 13 -19.99 -14.48 -44.17
C LEU A 13 -19.71 -15.25 -45.47
N LEU A 14 -18.89 -16.29 -45.37
CA LEU A 14 -19.07 -17.50 -46.16
C LEU A 14 -19.00 -18.72 -45.23
N ALA A 15 -20.14 -19.40 -45.13
CA ALA A 15 -20.31 -20.68 -44.48
C ALA A 15 -20.36 -21.80 -45.54
N GLY A 16 -19.73 -22.93 -45.24
CA GLY A 16 -20.13 -24.24 -45.77
C GLY A 16 -19.04 -25.03 -46.52
N ALA A 17 -18.44 -26.02 -45.85
CA ALA A 17 -18.60 -27.45 -46.17
C ALA A 17 -17.47 -28.33 -45.57
N ALA A 18 -17.87 -29.11 -44.57
CA ALA A 18 -17.55 -30.53 -44.34
C ALA A 18 -16.11 -31.10 -44.37
N LYS A 19 -15.77 -31.72 -43.23
CA LYS A 19 -15.03 -32.99 -43.06
C LYS A 19 -13.61 -33.08 -43.64
N ARG A 20 -12.65 -32.80 -42.75
CA ARG A 20 -11.58 -33.74 -42.35
C ARG A 20 -10.88 -33.14 -41.12
N ALA A 21 -10.87 -33.86 -40.00
CA ALA A 21 -10.04 -33.47 -38.87
C ALA A 21 -8.57 -33.67 -39.25
N PRO A 22 -7.71 -32.63 -39.22
CA PRO A 22 -6.28 -32.83 -39.24
C PRO A 22 -5.81 -33.15 -37.81
N LEU A 23 -4.91 -34.11 -37.74
CA LEU A 23 -4.30 -34.63 -36.53
C LEU A 23 -3.68 -33.51 -35.68
N ALA A 24 -3.79 -33.63 -34.35
CA ALA A 24 -3.30 -32.67 -33.35
C ALA A 24 -1.77 -32.44 -33.33
N GLY A 25 -1.03 -32.89 -34.36
CA GLY A 25 0.42 -32.79 -34.48
C GLY A 25 0.93 -31.69 -35.43
N GLU A 26 0.08 -31.04 -36.23
CA GLU A 26 0.53 -30.09 -37.27
C GLU A 26 0.16 -28.62 -37.02
N VAL A 27 -0.58 -28.30 -35.95
CA VAL A 27 -1.11 -26.94 -35.71
C VAL A 27 -0.18 -26.06 -34.86
N LEU A 28 0.73 -26.67 -34.09
CA LEU A 28 1.68 -25.94 -33.22
C LEU A 28 2.78 -25.16 -33.97
N PRO A 29 3.42 -25.67 -35.05
CA PRO A 29 4.47 -24.91 -35.74
C PRO A 29 3.92 -23.72 -36.53
N LEU A 30 2.68 -23.79 -37.04
CA LEU A 30 2.07 -22.72 -37.82
C LEU A 30 1.72 -21.49 -36.96
N LEU A 31 1.34 -21.70 -35.69
CA LEU A 31 1.10 -20.63 -34.72
C LEU A 31 2.39 -19.94 -34.28
N ALA A 32 3.48 -20.70 -34.09
CA ALA A 32 4.78 -20.16 -33.71
C ALA A 32 5.40 -19.27 -34.81
N ASP A 33 5.21 -19.60 -36.08
CA ASP A 33 5.71 -18.79 -37.18
C ASP A 33 4.85 -17.53 -37.42
N ALA A 34 3.54 -17.59 -37.17
CA ALA A 34 2.67 -16.43 -37.17
C ALA A 34 3.04 -15.43 -36.05
N GLU A 35 3.37 -15.94 -34.85
CA GLU A 35 3.81 -15.10 -33.72
C GLU A 35 5.11 -14.35 -34.03
N ARG A 36 6.12 -15.05 -34.59
CA ARG A 36 7.39 -14.41 -34.98
C ARG A 36 7.23 -13.41 -36.13
N ALA A 37 6.27 -13.65 -37.03
CA ALA A 37 5.94 -12.68 -38.08
C ALA A 37 5.31 -11.41 -37.48
N ALA A 38 4.38 -11.56 -36.53
CA ALA A 38 3.75 -10.44 -35.84
C ALA A 38 4.77 -9.61 -35.03
N VAL A 39 5.65 -10.26 -34.28
CA VAL A 39 6.70 -9.56 -33.50
C VAL A 39 7.66 -8.79 -34.40
N ARG A 40 8.01 -9.33 -35.57
CA ARG A 40 8.88 -8.62 -36.54
C ARG A 40 8.21 -7.42 -37.16
N VAL A 41 6.93 -7.53 -37.51
CA VAL A 41 6.17 -6.40 -38.06
C VAL A 41 5.97 -5.32 -37.00
N LEU A 42 5.64 -5.69 -35.76
CA LEU A 42 5.48 -4.74 -34.66
C LEU A 42 6.79 -4.04 -34.31
N ARG A 43 7.91 -4.77 -34.28
CA ARG A 43 9.25 -4.19 -34.06
C ARG A 43 9.67 -3.25 -35.18
N ARG A 44 9.33 -3.59 -36.43
CA ARG A 44 9.59 -2.72 -37.58
C ARG A 44 8.77 -1.45 -37.51
N HIS A 45 7.49 -1.54 -37.12
CA HIS A 45 6.66 -0.35 -36.93
C HIS A 45 7.09 0.52 -35.76
N LEU A 46 7.57 -0.09 -34.67
CA LEU A 46 8.16 0.65 -33.54
C LEU A 46 9.45 1.38 -33.97
N ASN A 47 10.31 0.74 -34.75
CA ASN A 47 11.52 1.37 -35.26
C ASN A 47 11.26 2.48 -36.29
N ASP A 48 10.19 2.38 -37.09
CA ASP A 48 9.83 3.42 -38.06
C ASP A 48 9.22 4.66 -37.38
N LEU A 49 8.75 4.54 -36.13
CA LEU A 49 8.21 5.65 -35.33
C LEU A 49 9.27 6.38 -34.50
N ASP A 50 10.47 5.80 -34.37
CA ASP A 50 11.58 6.38 -33.61
C ASP A 50 12.70 6.77 -34.59
N PRO A 51 12.81 8.05 -35.01
CA PRO A 51 13.98 8.47 -35.80
C PRO A 51 15.25 8.21 -34.97
N PRO A 52 16.41 7.90 -35.59
CA PRO A 52 17.63 7.61 -34.85
C PRO A 52 18.04 8.86 -34.07
N ALA A 53 17.62 8.93 -32.81
CA ALA A 53 18.17 9.85 -31.85
C ALA A 53 19.67 9.55 -31.80
N THR A 54 20.47 10.56 -32.14
CA THR A 54 21.88 10.61 -31.75
C THR A 54 21.96 10.16 -30.31
N VAL A 55 22.57 9.00 -30.08
CA VAL A 55 22.80 8.45 -28.74
C VAL A 55 23.85 9.35 -28.09
N VAL A 56 23.40 10.48 -27.55
CA VAL A 56 24.13 11.15 -26.49
C VAL A 56 23.90 10.22 -25.31
N ASP A 57 24.96 9.50 -24.96
CA ASP A 57 25.00 8.63 -23.79
C ASP A 57 25.07 9.51 -22.53
N GLU A 58 24.06 10.34 -22.32
CA GLU A 58 23.68 10.77 -20.98
C GLU A 58 23.00 9.54 -20.38
N HIS A 59 23.82 8.63 -19.84
CA HIS A 59 23.31 7.77 -18.78
C HIS A 59 22.55 8.69 -17.83
N ASP A 60 21.25 8.44 -17.68
CA ASP A 60 20.35 9.10 -16.73
C ASP A 60 20.92 8.81 -15.32
N ASP A 61 21.98 9.54 -14.96
CA ASP A 61 22.71 9.39 -13.70
C ASP A 61 21.70 9.60 -12.55
N THR A 62 20.67 10.40 -12.80
CA THR A 62 19.51 10.63 -11.92
C THR A 62 18.61 9.41 -11.69
N ALA A 63 18.62 8.38 -12.54
CA ALA A 63 17.91 7.11 -12.29
C ALA A 63 18.72 6.09 -11.47
N SER A 64 20.01 6.32 -11.26
CA SER A 64 20.82 5.47 -10.38
C SER A 64 20.58 5.82 -8.90
N PRO A 65 20.61 4.86 -7.96
CA PRO A 65 20.51 5.16 -6.53
C PRO A 65 21.55 6.21 -6.05
N ASN A 66 22.74 6.20 -6.65
CA ASN A 66 23.80 7.17 -6.36
C ASN A 66 23.46 8.57 -6.86
N GLY A 67 22.88 8.72 -8.05
CA GLY A 67 22.47 10.02 -8.56
C GLY A 67 21.26 10.59 -7.85
N VAL A 68 20.29 9.75 -7.44
CA VAL A 68 19.18 10.17 -6.55
C VAL A 68 19.74 10.70 -5.23
N LEU A 69 20.64 9.95 -4.59
CA LEU A 69 21.27 10.38 -3.33
C LEU A 69 22.06 11.68 -3.52
N ARG A 70 22.85 11.79 -4.59
CA ARG A 70 23.63 13.00 -4.90
C ARG A 70 22.72 14.20 -5.11
N ALA A 71 21.64 14.06 -5.87
CA ALA A 71 20.65 15.11 -6.08
C ALA A 71 19.97 15.55 -4.77
N LEU A 72 19.67 14.62 -3.86
CA LEU A 72 19.13 14.95 -2.54
C LEU A 72 20.14 15.73 -1.70
N LEU A 73 21.40 15.32 -1.69
CA LEU A 73 22.48 16.00 -0.97
C LEU A 73 22.72 17.41 -1.54
N ASP A 74 22.78 17.55 -2.86
CA ASP A 74 22.95 18.84 -3.54
C ASP A 74 21.78 19.78 -3.23
N ARG A 75 20.54 19.27 -3.23
CA ARG A 75 19.35 20.05 -2.83
C ARG A 75 19.41 20.47 -1.36
N SER A 76 19.91 19.61 -0.48
CA SER A 76 20.00 19.90 0.96
C SER A 76 20.91 21.09 1.28
N MET A 77 21.96 21.32 0.47
CA MET A 77 22.91 22.42 0.66
C MET A 77 22.29 23.82 0.54
N TYR A 78 21.20 23.95 -0.22
CA TYR A 78 20.54 25.22 -0.50
C TYR A 78 19.13 25.33 0.11
N THR A 79 18.71 24.33 0.90
CA THR A 79 17.37 24.29 1.49
C THR A 79 17.39 24.91 2.90
N SER A 80 16.49 25.85 3.15
CA SER A 80 16.31 26.41 4.50
C SER A 80 15.58 25.43 5.42
N PRO A 81 15.76 25.51 6.75
CA PRO A 81 15.09 24.61 7.69
C PRO A 81 13.56 24.55 7.52
N ASP A 82 12.91 25.69 7.26
CA ASP A 82 11.46 25.75 7.07
C ASP A 82 11.03 25.03 5.78
N LYS A 83 11.77 25.20 4.68
CA LYS A 83 11.50 24.47 3.43
C LYS A 83 11.73 22.97 3.57
N SER A 84 12.73 22.56 4.35
CA SER A 84 12.96 21.14 4.67
C SER A 84 11.80 20.57 5.48
N ARG A 85 11.25 21.34 6.44
CA ARG A 85 10.09 20.94 7.23
C ARG A 85 8.84 20.80 6.36
N ASP A 86 8.56 21.77 5.49
CA ASP A 86 7.43 21.71 4.55
C ASP A 86 7.54 20.49 3.63
N ALA A 87 8.73 20.22 3.10
CA ALA A 87 8.97 19.06 2.25
C ALA A 87 8.72 17.74 2.99
N LEU A 88 9.19 17.63 4.25
CA LEU A 88 8.92 16.47 5.10
C LEU A 88 7.42 16.29 5.36
N TYR A 89 6.71 17.36 5.70
CA TYR A 89 5.29 17.30 6.01
C TYR A 89 4.45 16.91 4.80
N LEU A 90 4.78 17.45 3.62
CA LEU A 90 4.13 17.07 2.37
C LEU A 90 4.37 15.60 2.00
N ASP A 91 5.59 15.08 2.24
CA ASP A 91 5.90 13.65 2.01
C ASP A 91 5.12 12.73 2.97
N LEU A 92 5.07 13.09 4.25
CA LEU A 92 4.29 12.36 5.26
C LEU A 92 2.80 12.35 4.92
N LEU A 93 2.22 13.51 4.58
CA LEU A 93 0.82 13.62 4.19
C LEU A 93 0.52 12.87 2.88
N GLY A 94 1.43 12.94 1.91
CA GLY A 94 1.33 12.20 0.64
C GLY A 94 1.39 10.67 0.81
N SER A 95 2.00 10.20 1.90
CA SER A 95 2.08 8.78 2.24
C SER A 95 0.84 8.24 2.96
N LEU A 96 -0.05 9.12 3.45
CA LEU A 96 -1.25 8.74 4.20
C LEU A 96 -2.43 8.40 3.28
N VAL A 97 -3.17 7.37 3.69
CA VAL A 97 -4.49 7.06 3.14
C VAL A 97 -5.55 7.91 3.86
N PRO A 98 -6.69 8.26 3.23
CA PRO A 98 -7.73 9.07 3.88
C PRO A 98 -8.23 8.52 5.23
N ASP A 99 -8.32 7.20 5.40
CA ASP A 99 -8.68 6.58 6.67
C ASP A 99 -7.60 6.79 7.77
N GLU A 100 -6.31 6.84 7.40
CA GLU A 100 -5.21 7.14 8.32
C GLU A 100 -5.23 8.62 8.73
N ALA A 101 -5.55 9.52 7.80
CA ALA A 101 -5.75 10.93 8.10
C ALA A 101 -6.92 11.16 9.07
N ARG A 102 -8.01 10.39 8.95
CA ARG A 102 -9.11 10.40 9.93
C ARG A 102 -8.65 9.95 11.32
N ILE A 103 -7.84 8.88 11.39
CA ILE A 103 -7.26 8.42 12.65
C ILE A 103 -6.35 9.50 13.25
N LEU A 104 -5.54 10.16 12.43
CA LEU A 104 -4.67 11.25 12.89
C LEU A 104 -5.50 12.40 13.48
N ALA A 105 -6.57 12.81 12.81
CA ALA A 105 -7.50 13.82 13.30
C ALA A 105 -8.12 13.44 14.65
N ALA A 106 -8.54 12.17 14.82
CA ALA A 106 -9.13 11.66 16.05
C ALA A 106 -8.14 11.56 17.24
N LEU A 107 -6.84 11.64 16.99
CA LEU A 107 -5.78 11.61 18.00
C LEU A 107 -5.22 13.02 18.30
N SER A 108 -5.57 14.02 17.50
CA SER A 108 -4.99 15.38 17.53
C SER A 108 -5.31 16.20 18.77
N ASP A 109 -6.36 15.82 19.50
CA ASP A 109 -6.75 16.39 20.79
C ASP A 109 -5.94 15.81 21.97
N GLY A 110 -5.00 14.91 21.69
CA GLY A 110 -4.21 14.19 22.69
C GLY A 110 -4.91 12.96 23.26
N SER A 111 -6.10 12.60 22.76
CA SER A 111 -6.83 11.42 23.18
C SER A 111 -6.02 10.14 22.97
N GLY A 112 -6.12 9.22 23.93
CA GLY A 112 -5.53 7.89 23.84
C GLY A 112 -6.58 6.83 23.53
N TYR A 113 -6.21 5.82 22.76
CA TYR A 113 -7.09 4.68 22.43
C TYR A 113 -6.48 3.36 22.91
N PRO A 114 -7.31 2.39 23.35
CA PRO A 114 -6.82 1.10 23.79
C PRO A 114 -6.28 0.32 22.59
N VAL A 115 -5.19 -0.40 22.81
CA VAL A 115 -4.61 -1.32 21.84
C VAL A 115 -4.40 -2.68 22.46
N ILE A 116 -4.78 -3.73 21.74
CA ILE A 116 -4.53 -5.12 22.10
C ILE A 116 -3.64 -5.77 21.05
N HIS A 117 -2.64 -6.48 21.53
CA HIS A 117 -1.91 -7.46 20.75
C HIS A 117 -2.22 -8.86 21.30
N VAL A 118 -2.28 -9.83 20.39
CA VAL A 118 -2.45 -11.25 20.72
C VAL A 118 -1.19 -11.98 20.28
N ALA A 119 -0.55 -12.65 21.22
CA ALA A 119 0.63 -13.47 20.97
C ALA A 119 0.39 -14.93 21.36
N GLU A 120 1.11 -15.81 20.69
CA GLU A 120 1.15 -17.22 21.06
C GLU A 120 1.77 -17.40 22.46
N PRO A 121 1.38 -18.45 23.22
CA PRO A 121 2.02 -18.77 24.48
C PRO A 121 3.50 -19.15 24.24
N GLY A 122 4.41 -18.38 24.82
CA GLY A 122 5.84 -18.60 24.68
C GLY A 122 6.59 -18.25 25.96
N THR A 123 7.70 -18.96 26.20
CA THR A 123 8.60 -18.77 27.34
C THR A 123 9.83 -17.90 27.00
N GLY A 124 9.98 -17.47 25.75
CA GLY A 124 11.09 -16.64 25.28
C GLY A 124 10.77 -15.13 25.30
N GLY A 125 11.82 -14.31 25.17
CA GLY A 125 11.73 -12.84 25.20
C GLY A 125 11.01 -12.21 23.99
N ASN A 126 10.91 -12.94 22.87
CA ASN A 126 10.27 -12.45 21.64
C ASN A 126 8.88 -13.10 21.44
N PRO A 127 7.78 -12.38 21.71
CA PRO A 127 6.44 -12.89 21.45
C PRO A 127 6.17 -13.02 19.94
N VAL A 128 5.66 -14.17 19.53
CA VAL A 128 5.12 -14.39 18.17
C VAL A 128 3.69 -13.87 18.17
N PHE A 129 3.44 -12.80 17.43
CA PHE A 129 2.13 -12.15 17.39
C PHE A 129 1.24 -12.73 16.30
N THR A 130 0.04 -13.16 16.67
CA THR A 130 -1.03 -13.53 15.74
C THR A 130 -1.85 -12.30 15.33
N LEU A 131 -1.94 -11.30 16.22
CA LEU A 131 -2.58 -10.02 15.94
C LEU A 131 -1.81 -8.88 16.62
N LYS A 132 -1.58 -7.79 15.91
CA LYS A 132 -0.95 -6.57 16.44
C LYS A 132 -1.86 -5.38 16.17
N ASN A 133 -1.83 -4.39 17.06
CA ASN A 133 -2.47 -3.09 16.84
C ASN A 133 -4.00 -3.15 16.69
N ALA A 134 -4.67 -4.13 17.28
CA ALA A 134 -6.14 -4.09 17.35
C ALA A 134 -6.54 -2.93 18.26
N SER A 135 -7.43 -2.06 17.79
CA SER A 135 -7.81 -0.84 18.52
C SER A 135 -9.22 -0.39 18.16
N THR A 136 -9.87 0.32 19.07
CA THR A 136 -11.17 0.95 18.84
C THR A 136 -11.08 2.25 18.04
N VAL A 137 -9.87 2.82 17.87
CA VAL A 137 -9.66 4.12 17.23
C VAL A 137 -10.27 4.22 15.84
N GLY A 138 -10.24 3.15 15.05
CA GLY A 138 -10.83 3.18 13.70
C GLY A 138 -12.34 3.43 13.72
N ARG A 139 -13.07 2.82 14.68
CA ARG A 139 -14.50 3.07 14.85
C ARG A 139 -14.75 4.51 15.33
N SER A 140 -13.99 4.97 16.32
CA SER A 140 -14.13 6.33 16.86
C SER A 140 -13.78 7.42 15.85
N ALA A 141 -12.77 7.18 14.99
CA ALA A 141 -12.36 8.08 13.92
C ALA A 141 -13.27 8.03 12.69
N GLY A 142 -14.26 7.14 12.64
CA GLY A 142 -15.13 6.99 11.48
C GLY A 142 -14.40 6.54 10.21
N VAL A 143 -13.41 5.65 10.33
CA VAL A 143 -12.73 5.11 9.14
C VAL A 143 -13.67 4.25 8.31
N SER A 144 -13.45 4.25 7.01
CA SER A 144 -14.32 3.56 6.04
C SER A 144 -14.20 2.04 6.19
N LEU A 145 -13.00 1.53 6.54
CA LEU A 145 -12.76 0.10 6.72
C LEU A 145 -12.19 -0.23 8.12
N PRO A 146 -13.03 -0.28 9.18
CA PRO A 146 -12.57 -0.48 10.56
C PRO A 146 -11.78 -1.78 10.77
N ARG A 147 -12.03 -2.83 9.96
CA ARG A 147 -11.27 -4.08 10.01
C ARG A 147 -9.77 -3.92 9.68
N TYR A 148 -9.38 -2.87 8.95
CA TYR A 148 -7.98 -2.57 8.62
C TYR A 148 -7.33 -1.61 9.60
N THR A 149 -8.00 -1.21 10.69
CA THR A 149 -7.39 -0.39 11.76
C THR A 149 -6.02 -0.91 12.23
N PRO A 150 -5.81 -2.24 12.42
CA PRO A 150 -4.50 -2.78 12.72
C PRO A 150 -3.40 -2.43 11.70
N LEU A 151 -3.74 -2.45 10.42
CA LEU A 151 -2.82 -2.14 9.33
C LEU A 151 -2.52 -0.64 9.29
N TYR A 152 -3.55 0.20 9.42
CA TYR A 152 -3.40 1.66 9.49
C TYR A 152 -2.48 2.07 10.64
N LEU A 153 -2.72 1.55 11.85
CA LEU A 153 -1.86 1.82 12.99
C LEU A 153 -0.42 1.31 12.79
N THR A 154 -0.24 0.16 12.14
CA THR A 154 1.10 -0.34 11.81
C THR A 154 1.85 0.61 10.87
N ARG A 155 1.18 1.11 9.84
CA ARG A 155 1.74 2.09 8.89
C ARG A 155 2.05 3.41 9.59
N MET A 156 1.11 3.96 10.37
CA MET A 156 1.30 5.20 11.11
C MET A 156 2.42 5.12 12.16
N LEU A 157 2.60 3.95 12.81
CA LEU A 157 3.76 3.70 13.68
C LEU A 157 5.07 3.70 12.89
N GLY A 158 5.08 3.13 11.68
CA GLY A 158 6.24 3.14 10.79
C GLY A 158 6.60 4.54 10.28
N LEU A 159 5.61 5.39 10.05
CA LEU A 159 5.79 6.81 9.72
C LEU A 159 6.15 7.68 10.94
N GLY A 160 6.09 7.12 12.15
CA GLY A 160 6.39 7.85 13.38
C GLY A 160 5.32 8.87 13.78
N LEU A 161 4.10 8.82 13.21
CA LEU A 161 3.02 9.77 13.50
C LEU A 161 2.28 9.46 14.79
N VAL A 162 2.27 8.19 15.18
CA VAL A 162 1.66 7.73 16.44
C VAL A 162 2.69 6.97 17.26
N ARG A 163 2.43 6.86 18.56
CA ARG A 163 3.30 6.14 19.50
C ARG A 163 2.51 5.19 20.37
N MET A 164 3.15 4.09 20.74
CA MET A 164 2.62 3.12 21.68
C MET A 164 3.04 3.46 23.11
N GLY A 165 2.07 3.51 24.01
CA GLY A 165 2.25 3.68 25.46
C GLY A 165 1.91 2.42 26.24
N PRO A 166 2.21 2.40 27.56
CA PRO A 166 1.80 1.32 28.45
C PRO A 166 0.27 1.20 28.54
N GLU A 167 -0.20 0.12 29.17
CA GLU A 167 -1.62 -0.03 29.53
C GLU A 167 -2.04 1.11 30.46
N ALA A 168 -3.21 1.70 30.20
CA ALA A 168 -3.79 2.73 31.05
C ALA A 168 -4.94 2.13 31.86
N ALA A 169 -4.84 2.15 33.19
CA ALA A 169 -5.87 1.58 34.07
C ALA A 169 -7.23 2.30 33.92
N SER A 170 -7.23 3.58 33.52
CA SER A 170 -8.44 4.37 33.26
C SER A 170 -9.26 3.86 32.07
N MET A 171 -8.67 3.02 31.21
CA MET A 171 -9.29 2.52 29.97
C MET A 171 -9.76 1.06 30.11
N HIS A 172 -9.95 0.59 31.34
CA HIS A 172 -10.29 -0.81 31.62
C HIS A 172 -11.50 -1.31 30.82
N ASP A 173 -12.61 -0.58 30.89
CA ASP A 173 -13.85 -0.95 30.20
C ASP A 173 -13.68 -0.99 28.68
N GLU A 174 -12.86 -0.10 28.13
CA GLU A 174 -12.59 -0.05 26.70
C GLU A 174 -11.70 -1.23 26.24
N TYR A 175 -10.77 -1.69 27.09
CA TYR A 175 -10.03 -2.93 26.84
C TYR A 175 -10.94 -4.16 26.88
N GLU A 176 -11.84 -4.25 27.86
CA GLU A 176 -12.79 -5.36 27.95
C GLU A 176 -13.73 -5.37 26.74
N MET A 177 -14.23 -4.21 26.32
CA MET A 177 -15.00 -4.08 25.08
C MET A 177 -14.18 -4.54 23.86
N LEU A 178 -12.91 -4.13 23.75
CA LEU A 178 -12.06 -4.52 22.63
C LEU A 178 -11.74 -6.03 22.61
N LEU A 179 -11.68 -6.69 23.77
CA LEU A 179 -11.53 -8.15 23.86
C LEU A 179 -12.72 -8.90 23.27
N THR A 180 -13.91 -8.30 23.26
CA THR A 180 -15.10 -8.89 22.62
C THR A 180 -15.09 -8.78 21.10
N ASP A 181 -14.16 -8.01 20.51
CA ASP A 181 -14.09 -7.83 19.06
C ASP A 181 -13.82 -9.15 18.33
N SER A 182 -14.53 -9.38 17.23
CA SER A 182 -14.42 -10.60 16.43
C SER A 182 -12.99 -10.90 15.97
N ALA A 183 -12.21 -9.89 15.57
CA ALA A 183 -10.84 -10.08 15.11
C ALA A 183 -9.92 -10.53 16.26
N VAL A 184 -10.14 -9.99 17.46
CA VAL A 184 -9.39 -10.37 18.67
C VAL A 184 -9.76 -11.78 19.09
N ASN A 185 -11.05 -12.15 19.07
CA ASN A 185 -11.51 -13.49 19.39
C ASN A 185 -10.95 -14.56 18.43
N VAL A 186 -10.95 -14.28 17.12
CA VAL A 186 -10.33 -15.17 16.12
C VAL A 186 -8.82 -15.32 16.36
N ALA A 187 -8.13 -14.22 16.66
CA ALA A 187 -6.70 -14.26 16.98
C ALA A 187 -6.42 -15.03 18.27
N LEU A 188 -7.24 -14.88 19.31
CA LEU A 188 -7.14 -15.63 20.57
C LEU A 188 -7.34 -17.12 20.36
N ALA A 189 -8.29 -17.52 19.51
CA ALA A 189 -8.51 -18.92 19.18
C ALA A 189 -7.32 -19.50 18.39
N THR A 190 -6.81 -18.75 17.42
CA THR A 190 -5.70 -19.18 16.54
C THR A 190 -4.35 -19.22 17.26
N ALA A 191 -4.11 -18.32 18.21
CA ALA A 191 -2.86 -18.21 18.95
C ALA A 191 -2.68 -19.26 20.06
N ARG A 192 -3.72 -20.03 20.40
CA ARG A 192 -3.62 -21.09 21.42
C ARG A 192 -2.68 -22.20 20.96
N ARG A 193 -1.90 -22.77 21.89
CA ARG A 193 -1.11 -23.99 21.63
C ARG A 193 -1.47 -25.09 22.62
N GLY A 194 -2.28 -26.05 22.15
CA GLY A 194 -2.83 -27.12 22.99
C GLY A 194 -3.66 -26.53 24.14
N VAL A 195 -3.27 -26.85 25.38
CA VAL A 195 -3.94 -26.35 26.61
C VAL A 195 -3.51 -24.92 26.97
N ARG A 196 -2.42 -24.40 26.40
CA ARG A 196 -1.91 -23.07 26.77
C ARG A 196 -2.71 -21.97 26.07
N ALA A 197 -3.27 -21.07 26.88
CA ALA A 197 -4.00 -19.90 26.42
C ALA A 197 -3.07 -18.89 25.71
N ALA A 198 -3.63 -18.17 24.73
CA ALA A 198 -2.95 -17.05 24.09
C ALA A 198 -2.64 -15.93 25.09
N ARG A 199 -1.56 -15.19 24.84
CA ARG A 199 -1.16 -14.04 25.67
C ARG A 199 -1.76 -12.75 25.10
N VAL A 200 -2.57 -12.08 25.90
CA VAL A 200 -3.07 -10.73 25.63
C VAL A 200 -2.07 -9.71 26.14
N ILE A 201 -1.72 -8.72 25.32
CA ILE A 201 -0.86 -7.60 25.69
C ILE A 201 -1.63 -6.32 25.44
N ARG A 202 -1.93 -5.58 26.51
CA ARG A 202 -2.64 -4.29 26.46
C ARG A 202 -1.65 -3.14 26.39
N ARG A 203 -1.97 -2.17 25.55
CA ARG A 203 -1.19 -0.95 25.28
C ARG A 203 -2.13 0.21 24.99
N THR A 204 -1.58 1.41 24.90
CA THR A 204 -2.31 2.58 24.42
C THR A 204 -1.67 3.11 23.16
N VAL A 205 -2.46 3.70 22.26
CA VAL A 205 -1.94 4.50 21.14
C VAL A 205 -2.31 5.97 21.38
N ARG A 206 -1.36 6.86 21.11
CA ARG A 206 -1.51 8.32 21.15
C ARG A 206 -0.81 8.93 19.95
N ILE A 207 -1.16 10.17 19.62
CA ILE A 207 -0.36 10.97 18.69
C ILE A 207 1.07 11.12 19.22
N SER A 208 2.04 11.12 18.31
CA SER A 208 3.43 11.43 18.62
C SER A 208 3.68 12.94 18.56
N ASP A 209 4.85 13.38 19.00
CA ASP A 209 5.24 14.80 18.91
C ASP A 209 5.30 15.24 17.44
N LEU A 210 5.91 14.43 16.56
CA LEU A 210 5.92 14.65 15.11
C LEU A 210 4.51 14.69 14.50
N GLY A 211 3.63 13.78 14.95
CA GLY A 211 2.24 13.75 14.50
C GLY A 211 1.48 15.00 14.89
N GLN A 212 1.72 15.54 16.09
CA GLN A 212 1.13 16.79 16.54
C GLN A 212 1.67 17.98 15.74
N GLU A 213 2.99 18.06 15.54
CA GLU A 213 3.61 19.11 14.74
C GLU A 213 3.09 19.11 13.29
N LEU A 214 2.95 17.93 12.69
CA LEU A 214 2.37 17.76 11.35
C LEU A 214 0.92 18.24 11.31
N TRP A 215 0.12 17.89 12.33
CA TRP A 215 -1.29 18.27 12.41
C TRP A 215 -1.47 19.79 12.54
N GLU A 216 -0.72 20.43 13.44
CA GLU A 216 -0.80 21.89 13.64
C GLU A 216 -0.32 22.66 12.40
N ALA A 217 0.63 22.13 11.63
CA ALA A 217 1.09 22.76 10.39
C ALA A 217 0.09 22.66 9.23
N ALA A 218 -0.83 21.69 9.28
CA ALA A 218 -1.81 21.41 8.22
C ALA A 218 -3.23 21.94 8.52
N LYS A 219 -3.46 22.48 9.72
CA LYS A 219 -4.73 23.03 10.19
C LYS A 219 -4.95 24.47 9.71
#